data_AF-A0A6V7KGH3-F1
#
_entry.id   AF-A0A6V7KGH3-F1
#
_cell.length_a   1.000
_cell.length_b   1.000
_cell.length_c   1.000
_cell.angle_alpha   90.00
_cell.angle_beta   90.00
_cell.angle_gamma   90.00
#
_symmetry.space_group_name_H-M   'P 1'
#
loop_
_entity.id
_entity.type
_entity.pdbx_description
1 polymer ?
#
loop_
_entity_poly.entity_id
_entity_poly.type
_entity_poly.pdbx_seq_one_letter_code
_entity_poly.pdbx_strand_id
1 'polypeptide(L)' 'EKDEDWPICVVDGKTYKAGEYFRPAGEPKKDCYCGAGYK' A
#
# COMPACT_ATOMS: atom_id res chain seq x y z
N GLU A 1 -4.65 -23.26 3.27
CA GLU A 1 -4.98 -21.98 3.93
C GLU A 1 -3.69 -21.20 4.11
N LYS A 2 -3.39 -20.26 3.22
CA LYS A 2 -2.27 -19.31 3.41
C LYS A 2 -2.58 -18.08 2.58
N ASP A 3 -3.69 -17.45 2.94
CA ASP A 3 -4.27 -16.32 2.24
C ASP A 3 -4.02 -15.01 3.01
N GLU A 4 -2.89 -14.85 3.71
CA GLU A 4 -2.77 -13.72 4.68
C GLU A 4 -1.35 -13.18 4.91
N ASP A 5 -0.38 -13.41 4.01
CA ASP A 5 0.92 -12.73 4.04
C ASP A 5 1.12 -11.85 2.79
N TRP A 6 0.05 -11.15 2.39
CA TRP A 6 0.20 -10.10 1.37
C TRP A 6 0.44 -8.77 2.09
N PRO A 7 1.47 -8.00 1.71
CA PRO A 7 1.83 -6.75 2.37
C PRO A 7 0.66 -5.77 2.27
N ILE A 8 0.12 -5.39 3.41
CA ILE A 8 -0.82 -4.28 3.52
C ILE A 8 -0.04 -3.01 3.79
N CYS A 9 -0.19 -2.00 2.95
CA CYS A 9 0.46 -0.71 3.16
C CYS A 9 -0.50 0.21 3.88
N VAL A 10 -0.14 0.64 5.09
CA VAL A 10 -0.91 1.66 5.80
C VAL A 10 -0.25 3.00 5.53
N VAL A 11 -0.86 3.81 4.66
CA VAL A 11 -0.37 5.15 4.33
C VAL A 11 -1.46 6.16 4.63
N ASP A 12 -1.11 7.20 5.39
CA ASP A 12 -2.06 8.27 5.75
C ASP A 12 -3.30 7.74 6.52
N GLY A 13 -3.14 6.63 7.25
CA GLY A 13 -4.25 5.95 7.93
C GLY A 13 -5.18 5.15 7.02
N LYS A 14 -4.90 5.07 5.71
CA LYS A 14 -5.59 4.19 4.77
C LYS A 14 -4.79 2.91 4.54
N THR A 15 -5.49 1.78 4.51
CA THR A 15 -4.90 0.48 4.23
C THR A 15 -5.08 0.14 2.76
N TYR A 16 -3.97 -0.13 2.09
CA TYR A 16 -3.89 -0.52 0.68
C TYR A 16 -3.46 -1.98 0.58
N LYS A 17 -4.03 -2.69 -0.39
CA LYS A 17 -3.69 -4.10 -0.62
C LYS A 17 -2.39 -4.23 -1.41
N ALA A 18 -1.70 -5.35 -1.25
CA ALA A 18 -0.55 -5.68 -2.07
C ALA A 18 -0.91 -5.67 -3.56
N GLY A 19 -0.05 -5.07 -4.38
CA GLY A 19 -0.30 -4.87 -5.80
C GLY A 19 -1.13 -3.63 -6.14
N GLU A 20 -1.66 -2.90 -5.14
CA GLU A 20 -2.49 -1.74 -5.38
C GLU A 20 -1.65 -0.47 -5.56
N TYR A 21 -1.97 0.31 -6.59
CA TYR A 21 -1.45 1.65 -6.77
C TYR A 21 -2.36 2.64 -6.04
N PHE A 22 -1.76 3.55 -5.28
CA PHE A 22 -2.49 4.54 -4.53
C PHE A 22 -1.75 5.87 -4.48
N ARG A 23 -2.50 6.92 -4.13
CA ARG A 23 -1.96 8.25 -3.89
C ARG A 23 -2.17 8.61 -2.42
N PRO A 24 -1.10 8.89 -1.65
CA PRO A 24 -1.24 9.36 -0.27
C PRO A 24 -2.03 10.67 -0.22
N ALA A 25 -2.90 10.85 0.77
CA ALA A 25 -3.64 12.11 0.88
C ALA A 25 -2.73 13.28 1.29
N GLY A 26 -1.70 13.03 2.10
CA GLY A 26 -0.66 14.02 2.38
C GLY A 26 0.18 14.43 1.17
N GLU A 27 0.29 13.57 0.14
CA GLU A 27 1.11 13.81 -1.05
C GLU A 27 0.40 13.35 -2.33
N PRO A 28 -0.67 14.04 -2.78
CA PRO A 28 -1.50 13.60 -3.91
C PRO A 28 -0.77 13.61 -5.26
N LYS A 29 0.43 14.19 -5.30
CA LYS A 29 1.32 14.20 -6.48
C LYS A 29 2.23 12.97 -6.56
N LYS A 30 2.26 12.13 -5.52
CA LYS A 30 3.07 10.91 -5.49
C LYS A 30 2.19 9.72 -5.83
N ASP A 31 2.61 8.99 -6.85
CA ASP A 31 2.08 7.68 -7.20
C ASP A 31 2.86 6.62 -6.41
N CYS A 32 2.19 6.00 -5.44
CA CYS A 32 2.76 4.95 -4.62
C CYS A 32 2.21 3.60 -5.04
N TYR A 33 3.04 2.57 -4.91
CA TYR A 33 2.68 1.20 -5.19
C TYR A 33 2.87 0.38 -3.93
N CYS A 34 1.82 -0.32 -3.50
CA CYS A 34 1.92 -1.22 -2.37
C CYS A 34 2.52 -2.56 -2.82
N GLY A 35 3.85 -2.63 -2.87
CA GLY A 35 4.59 -3.84 -3.25
C GLY A 35 5.09 -4.64 -2.05
N ALA A 36 5.35 -5.93 -2.26
CA ALA A 36 6.16 -6.75 -1.36
C ALA A 36 7.59 -6.22 -1.36
N GLY A 37 7.89 -5.33 -0.42
CA GLY A 37 9.19 -4.65 -0.35
C GLY A 37 9.14 -3.20 0.11
N TYR A 38 7.98 -2.65 0.52
CA TYR A 38 7.96 -1.37 1.23
C TYR A 38 8.66 -1.57 2.59
N LYS A 39 9.93 -1.17 2.70
CA LYS A 39 10.80 -1.31 3.88
C LYS A 39 11.21 0.06 4.37
#